data_AF-A0A1G1HRA6-F1
#
_entry.id   AF-A0A1G1HRA6-F1
#
_cell.length_a   1.000
_cell.length_b   1.000
_cell.length_c   1.000
_cell.angle_alpha   90.00
_cell.angle_beta   90.00
_cell.angle_gamma   90.00
#
_symmetry.space_group_name_H-M   'P 1'
#
loop_
_entity.id
_entity.type
_entity.pdbx_description
1 polymer ?
#
loop_
_entity_poly.entity_id
_entity_poly.type
_entity_poly.pdbx_seq_one_letter_code
_entity_poly.pdbx_strand_id
1 'polypeptide(L)'
;MCSSSAEINKSRFDTLASKKKEIEDSFGEALIWDFKDSRKQQYIKSLCPFGGVEDEEKWPAVQNDMVERLIKFEKALRPHIKALM
;
A
#
# COMPACT_ATOMS: atom_id res chain seq x y z
N MET A 1 8.28 14.65 6.99
CA MET A 1 9.58 14.91 6.32
C MET A 1 9.71 13.97 5.13
N CYS A 2 9.54 14.47 3.90
CA CYS A 2 9.84 13.69 2.68
C CYS A 2 11.36 13.58 2.53
N SER A 3 11.97 12.46 2.94
CA SER A 3 13.40 12.23 2.74
C SER A 3 13.74 12.10 1.26
N SER A 4 14.88 12.65 0.87
CA SER A 4 15.04 13.33 -0.42
C SER A 4 15.71 12.55 -1.57
N SER A 5 16.00 11.25 -1.48
CA SER A 5 16.66 10.50 -2.58
C SER A 5 15.88 9.25 -3.05
N ALA A 6 16.06 8.86 -4.32
CA ALA A 6 15.43 7.67 -4.89
C ALA A 6 15.95 6.37 -4.25
N GLU A 7 17.22 6.37 -3.88
CA GLU A 7 17.92 5.25 -3.23
C GLU A 7 17.34 4.95 -1.85
N ILE A 8 17.02 5.98 -1.06
CA ILE A 8 16.37 5.81 0.25
C ILE A 8 14.98 5.19 0.08
N ASN A 9 14.21 5.68 -0.90
CA ASN A 9 12.88 5.12 -1.18
C ASN A 9 12.96 3.66 -1.65
N LYS A 10 13.96 3.32 -2.45
CA LYS A 10 14.26 1.95 -2.88
C LYS A 10 14.61 1.07 -1.69
N SER A 11 15.57 1.48 -0.85
CA SER A 11 15.98 0.73 0.34
C SER A 11 14.81 0.47 1.31
N ARG A 12 13.97 1.48 1.54
CA ARG A 12 12.75 1.32 2.36
C ARG A 12 11.76 0.35 1.74
N PHE A 13 11.54 0.47 0.43
CA PHE A 13 10.67 -0.45 -0.30
C PHE A 13 11.18 -1.89 -0.22
N ASP A 14 12.48 -2.11 -0.46
CA ASP A 14 13.10 -3.44 -0.38
C ASP A 14 12.99 -4.04 1.02
N THR A 15 13.14 -3.21 2.05
CA THR A 15 12.96 -3.64 3.44
C THR A 15 11.51 -4.08 3.69
N LEU A 16 10.52 -3.31 3.24
CA LEU A 16 9.11 -3.71 3.31
C LEU A 16 8.82 -4.97 2.48
N ALA A 17 9.40 -5.08 1.29
CA ALA A 17 9.23 -6.23 0.40
C ALA A 17 9.82 -7.52 1.00
N SER A 18 10.90 -7.42 1.79
CA SER A 18 11.43 -8.56 2.54
C SER A 18 10.42 -9.12 3.57
N LYS A 19 9.47 -8.28 4.01
CA LYS A 19 8.37 -8.60 4.93
C LYS A 19 7.03 -8.78 4.22
N LYS A 20 7.04 -8.91 2.90
CA LYS A 20 5.83 -9.00 2.06
C LYS A 20 4.81 -9.98 2.60
N LYS A 21 5.22 -11.22 2.91
CA LYS A 21 4.32 -12.26 3.38
C LYS A 21 3.64 -11.88 4.70
N GLU A 22 4.40 -11.39 5.68
CA GLU A 22 3.87 -10.94 6.97
C GLU A 22 2.85 -9.80 6.80
N ILE A 23 3.14 -8.86 5.88
CA ILE A 23 2.26 -7.74 5.57
C ILE A 23 0.97 -8.20 4.88
N GLU A 24 1.07 -9.07 3.88
CA GLU A 24 -0.08 -9.60 3.14
C GLU A 24 -0.95 -10.50 4.01
N ASP A 25 -0.35 -11.33 4.88
CA ASP A 25 -1.07 -12.16 5.85
C ASP A 25 -1.84 -11.28 6.86
N SER A 26 -1.25 -10.16 7.30
CA SER A 26 -1.89 -9.19 8.20
C SER A 26 -2.98 -8.35 7.50
N PHE A 27 -2.76 -8.01 6.22
CA PHE A 27 -3.72 -7.30 5.38
C PHE A 27 -4.91 -8.20 5.00
N GLY A 28 -4.67 -9.50 4.85
CA GLY A 28 -5.65 -10.53 4.51
C GLY A 28 -5.80 -10.82 3.01
N GLU A 29 -5.07 -10.11 2.16
CA GLU A 29 -5.11 -10.23 0.69
C GLU A 29 -3.72 -9.92 0.09
N ALA A 30 -3.51 -10.32 -1.16
CA ALA A 30 -2.28 -9.96 -1.88
C ALA A 30 -2.25 -8.47 -2.22
N LEU A 31 -1.10 -7.83 -2.01
CA LEU A 31 -0.87 -6.43 -2.34
C LEU A 31 -0.11 -6.31 -3.66
N ILE A 32 -0.27 -5.17 -4.31
CA ILE A 32 0.47 -4.81 -5.53
C ILE A 32 1.73 -4.06 -5.12
N TRP A 33 2.88 -4.70 -5.32
CA TRP A 33 4.20 -4.17 -5.05
C TRP A 33 4.76 -3.57 -6.35
N ASP A 34 4.50 -2.29 -6.58
CA ASP A 34 4.85 -1.57 -7.81
C ASP A 34 6.18 -0.84 -7.64
N PHE A 35 7.26 -1.59 -7.90
CA PHE A 35 8.63 -1.09 -7.97
C PHE A 35 8.99 -0.64 -9.39
N LYS A 36 9.48 0.59 -9.55
CA LYS A 36 10.01 1.11 -10.81
C LYS A 36 11.29 1.89 -10.55
N ASP A 37 12.40 1.37 -11.07
CA ASP A 37 13.74 1.99 -10.95
C ASP A 37 13.81 3.33 -11.72
N SER A 38 12.97 3.51 -12.74
CA SER A 38 12.88 4.72 -13.55
C SER A 38 12.24 5.93 -12.84
N ARG A 39 11.69 5.75 -11.63
CA ARG A 39 11.06 6.84 -10.86
C ARG A 39 11.40 6.76 -9.38
N LYS A 40 11.36 7.92 -8.72
CA LYS A 40 11.64 8.04 -7.28
C LYS A 40 10.54 7.42 -6.39
N GLN A 41 9.28 7.43 -6.84
CA GLN A 41 8.18 6.88 -6.05
C GLN A 41 8.03 5.37 -6.26
N GLN A 42 8.01 4.65 -5.15
CA GLN A 42 7.67 3.23 -5.08
C GLN A 42 6.32 3.09 -4.38
N TYR A 43 5.50 2.13 -4.79
CA TYR A 43 4.14 2.01 -4.30
C TYR A 43 3.81 0.60 -3.83
N ILE A 44 3.06 0.52 -2.74
CA ILE A 44 2.37 -0.68 -2.29
C ILE A 44 0.88 -0.34 -2.38
N LYS A 45 0.09 -1.12 -3.12
CA LYS A 45 -1.31 -0.78 -3.44
C LYS A 45 -2.24 -1.95 -3.20
N SER A 46 -3.51 -1.63 -2.96
CA SER A 46 -4.63 -2.54 -3.13
C SER A 46 -5.60 -1.91 -4.11
N LEU A 47 -6.38 -2.73 -4.81
CA LEU A 47 -7.44 -2.27 -5.70
C LEU A 47 -8.80 -2.51 -5.06
N CYS A 48 -9.72 -1.56 -5.24
CA CYS A 48 -11.13 -1.74 -4.94
C CYS A 48 -11.78 -2.46 -6.13
N PRO A 49 -12.43 -3.63 -5.93
CA PRO A 49 -13.02 -4.40 -7.03
C PRO A 49 -14.43 -3.93 -7.42
N PHE A 50 -15.06 -3.04 -6.65
CA PHE A 50 -16.48 -2.71 -6.78
C PHE A 50 -16.81 -1.71 -7.89
N GLY A 51 -15.85 -0.96 -8.40
CA GLY A 51 -16.08 0.03 -9.44
C GLY A 51 -15.15 1.22 -9.34
N GLY A 52 -15.32 2.15 -10.28
CA GLY A 52 -14.58 3.39 -10.37
C GLY A 52 -15.43 4.62 -10.06
N VAL A 53 -14.86 5.78 -10.36
CA VAL A 53 -15.54 7.07 -10.20
C VAL A 53 -16.76 7.19 -11.12
N GLU A 54 -16.77 6.47 -12.25
CA GLU A 54 -17.86 6.49 -13.23
C GLU A 54 -19.10 5.68 -12.78
N ASP A 55 -18.96 4.77 -11.80
CA ASP A 55 -20.04 3.93 -11.28
C ASP A 55 -20.76 4.59 -10.09
N GLU A 56 -21.45 5.71 -10.32
CA GLU A 56 -22.11 6.50 -9.25
C GLU A 56 -23.01 5.66 -8.34
N GLU A 57 -23.74 4.70 -8.91
CA GLU A 57 -24.62 3.80 -8.17
C GLU A 57 -23.86 2.88 -7.20
N LYS A 58 -22.57 2.64 -7.45
CA LYS A 58 -21.70 1.77 -6.63
C LYS A 58 -20.84 2.56 -5.64
N TRP A 59 -20.88 3.90 -5.68
CA TRP A 59 -20.08 4.73 -4.79
C TRP A 59 -20.19 4.36 -3.30
N PRO A 60 -21.37 4.03 -2.74
CA PRO A 60 -21.45 3.59 -1.35
C PRO A 60 -20.60 2.35 -1.06
N ALA A 61 -20.61 1.36 -1.97
CA ALA A 61 -19.81 0.14 -1.82
C ALA A 61 -18.32 0.42 -2.00
N VAL A 62 -17.95 1.23 -3.00
CA VAL A 62 -16.57 1.65 -3.25
C VAL A 62 -15.98 2.37 -2.04
N GLN A 63 -16.71 3.34 -1.48
CA GLN A 63 -16.25 4.10 -0.32
C GLN A 63 -16.07 3.21 0.91
N ASN A 64 -17.02 2.32 1.19
CA ASN A 64 -16.93 1.37 2.31
C ASN A 64 -15.70 0.46 2.16
N ASP A 65 -15.49 -0.15 0.98
CA ASP A 65 -14.33 -1.00 0.72
C ASP A 65 -13.00 -0.21 0.83
N MET A 66 -12.94 1.01 0.31
CA MET A 66 -11.74 1.86 0.43
C MET A 66 -11.41 2.18 1.89
N VAL A 67 -12.42 2.50 2.71
CA VAL A 67 -12.23 2.76 4.14
C VAL A 67 -11.74 1.51 4.87
N GLU A 68 -12.37 0.36 4.64
CA GLU A 68 -11.95 -0.91 5.25
C GLU A 68 -10.51 -1.28 4.85
N ARG A 69 -10.18 -1.16 3.56
CA ARG A 69 -8.83 -1.41 3.06
C ARG A 69 -7.82 -0.47 3.68
N LEU A 70 -8.13 0.82 3.86
CA LEU A 70 -7.23 1.78 4.50
C LEU A 70 -6.95 1.42 5.97
N ILE A 71 -7.97 0.98 6.71
CA ILE A 71 -7.81 0.51 8.10
C ILE A 71 -6.90 -0.73 8.14
N LYS A 72 -7.14 -1.72 7.27
CA LYS A 72 -6.28 -2.92 7.15
C LYS A 72 -4.85 -2.54 6.76
N PHE A 73 -4.69 -1.59 5.85
CA PHE A 73 -3.39 -1.09 5.40
C PHE A 73 -2.60 -0.44 6.54
N GLU A 74 -3.23 0.43 7.33
CA GLU A 74 -2.60 1.07 8.49
C GLU A 74 -2.13 0.01 9.48
N LYS A 75 -3.01 -0.94 9.82
CA LYS A 75 -2.68 -2.03 10.75
C LYS A 75 -1.52 -2.89 10.26
N ALA A 76 -1.53 -3.26 8.98
CA ALA A 76 -0.51 -4.11 8.38
C ALA A 76 0.84 -3.41 8.23
N LEU A 77 0.87 -2.16 7.74
CA LEU A 77 2.13 -1.47 7.43
C LEU A 77 2.74 -0.72 8.63
N ARG A 78 1.94 -0.20 9.55
CA ARG A 78 2.44 0.63 10.68
C ARG A 78 3.56 -0.01 11.50
N PRO A 79 3.53 -1.30 11.89
CA PRO A 79 4.64 -1.89 12.65
C PRO A 79 5.95 -1.90 11.84
N HIS A 80 5.88 -2.18 10.53
CA HIS A 80 7.07 -2.20 9.67
C HIS A 80 7.58 -0.80 9.35
N ILE A 81 6.69 0.17 9.14
CA ILE A 81 7.10 1.57 8.91
C ILE A 81 7.77 2.16 10.14
N LYS A 82 7.29 1.85 11.35
CA LYS A 82 7.93 2.30 12.60
C LYS A 82 9.35 1.75 12.75
N ALA A 83 9.62 0.54 12.25
CA ALA A 83 10.96 -0.05 12.29
C ALA A 83 11.94 0.58 11.28
N LEU A 84 11.45 1.37 10.33
CA LEU A 84 12.25 2.10 9.32
C LEU A 84 12.62 3.52 9.74
N MET A 85 12.04 4.03 10.83
CA MET A 85 12.28 5.35 11.41
C MET A 85 13.24 5.23 12.59
#